data_AF-A0A808FMX3-F1
#
_entry.id   AF-A0A808FMX3-F1
#
_cell.length_a   1.000
_cell.length_b   1.000
_cell.length_c   1.000
_cell.angle_alpha   90.00
_cell.angle_beta   90.00
_cell.angle_gamma   90.00
#
_symmetry.space_group_name_H-M   'P 1'
#
loop_
_entity.id
_entity.type
_entity.pdbx_description
1 polymer ?
#
loop_
_entity_poly.entity_id
_entity_poly.type
_entity_poly.pdbx_seq_one_letter_code
_entity_poly.pdbx_strand_id
1 'polypeptide(L)'
;MKLRILLLVLAMTGAPAVLAKKPAPTLSDTQVRAVLISESIRSYPGNCPCPYNTASNGSSCGRRSAYSRGGGYSPLCYPKDVTTEMITDYRRGAH
;
A
#
# COMPACT_ATOMS: atom_id res chain seq x y z
N MET A 1 4.94 -61.23 -38.01
CA MET A 1 5.96 -60.69 -38.92
C MET A 1 6.36 -59.29 -38.44
N LYS A 2 7.62 -59.19 -38.00
CA LYS A 2 8.53 -58.03 -38.10
C LYS A 2 8.03 -56.66 -37.62
N LEU A 3 8.31 -56.39 -36.35
CA LEU A 3 9.24 -55.35 -35.88
C LEU A 3 9.41 -54.12 -36.80
N ARG A 4 8.94 -52.96 -36.34
CA ARG A 4 9.61 -51.68 -36.58
C ARG A 4 9.64 -50.88 -35.28
N ILE A 5 10.69 -51.13 -34.51
CA ILE A 5 11.24 -50.19 -33.53
C ILE A 5 11.71 -48.96 -34.32
N LEU A 6 11.25 -47.77 -33.95
CA LEU A 6 12.13 -46.62 -33.97
C LEU A 6 11.82 -45.73 -32.76
N LEU A 7 12.77 -45.79 -31.83
CA LEU A 7 12.92 -44.96 -30.66
C LEU A 7 12.96 -43.47 -31.04
N LEU A 8 12.36 -42.63 -30.20
CA LEU A 8 12.95 -41.38 -29.69
C LEU A 8 12.03 -40.84 -28.61
N VAL A 9 12.11 -41.46 -27.42
CA VAL A 9 11.61 -40.85 -26.18
C VAL A 9 12.56 -39.69 -25.87
N LEU A 10 12.26 -38.51 -26.39
CA LEU A 10 12.93 -37.28 -26.00
C LEU A 10 12.34 -36.86 -24.66
N ALA A 11 12.85 -37.45 -23.58
CA ALA A 11 12.63 -36.96 -22.23
C ALA A 11 13.33 -35.61 -22.10
N MET A 12 12.65 -34.53 -22.49
CA MET A 12 13.02 -33.17 -22.11
C MET A 12 12.76 -33.03 -20.61
N THR A 13 13.75 -33.38 -19.81
CA THR A 13 13.83 -32.99 -18.40
C THR A 13 14.02 -31.48 -18.34
N GLY A 14 12.91 -30.75 -18.42
CA GLY A 14 12.89 -29.33 -18.10
C GLY A 14 13.14 -29.17 -16.60
N ALA A 15 14.31 -28.64 -16.23
CA ALA A 15 14.54 -28.19 -14.87
C ALA A 15 13.46 -27.15 -14.52
N PRO A 16 12.81 -27.22 -13.35
CA PRO A 16 11.96 -26.13 -12.93
C PRO A 16 12.87 -24.91 -12.76
N ALA A 17 12.67 -23.88 -13.58
CA ALA A 17 13.21 -22.58 -13.29
C ALA A 17 12.60 -22.15 -11.95
N VAL A 18 13.35 -22.35 -10.88
CA VAL A 18 13.02 -21.76 -9.58
C VAL A 18 13.10 -20.26 -9.82
N LEU A 19 11.96 -19.62 -10.10
CA LEU A 19 11.86 -18.18 -10.10
C LEU A 19 12.20 -17.74 -8.67
N ALA A 20 13.46 -17.39 -8.44
CA ALA A 20 13.86 -16.66 -7.25
C ALA A 20 13.05 -15.36 -7.26
N LYS A 21 11.95 -15.35 -6.49
CA LYS A 21 11.12 -14.17 -6.25
C LYS A 21 12.06 -13.17 -5.58
N LYS A 22 12.59 -12.21 -6.35
CA LYS A 22 13.34 -11.09 -5.77
C LYS A 22 12.47 -10.49 -4.66
N PRO A 23 13.00 -10.31 -3.44
CA PRO A 23 12.25 -9.63 -2.39
C PRO A 23 11.76 -8.31 -2.96
N ALA A 24 10.45 -8.06 -2.86
CA ALA A 24 9.93 -6.76 -3.24
C ALA A 24 10.66 -5.69 -2.41
N PRO A 25 11.04 -4.54 -3.00
CA PRO A 25 11.68 -3.48 -2.23
C PRO A 25 10.78 -3.08 -1.06
N THR A 26 11.33 -3.15 0.15
CA THR A 26 10.64 -2.72 1.37
C THR A 26 10.46 -1.21 1.33
N LEU A 27 9.25 -0.72 1.63
CA LEU A 27 8.96 0.71 1.65
C LEU A 27 9.83 1.46 2.68
N SER A 28 10.34 2.62 2.28
CA SER A 28 11.02 3.56 3.19
C SER A 28 10.03 4.17 4.19
N ASP A 29 10.52 4.71 5.29
CA ASP A 29 9.67 5.37 6.30
C ASP A 29 8.81 6.48 5.68
N THR A 30 9.37 7.26 4.75
CA THR A 30 8.64 8.31 4.03
C THR A 30 7.49 7.72 3.19
N GLN A 31 7.72 6.58 2.55
CA GLN A 31 6.68 5.90 1.77
C GLN A 31 5.60 5.32 2.69
N VAL A 32 5.98 4.70 3.82
CA VAL A 32 5.02 4.19 4.81
C VAL A 32 4.17 5.32 5.39
N ARG A 33 4.76 6.47 5.71
CA ARG A 33 4.02 7.67 6.15
C ARG A 33 2.99 8.11 5.10
N ALA A 34 3.37 8.11 3.82
CA ALA A 34 2.46 8.48 2.74
C ALA A 34 1.29 7.48 2.59
N VAL A 35 1.55 6.18 2.76
CA VAL A 35 0.51 5.14 2.76
C VAL A 35 -0.48 5.36 3.90
N LEU A 36 0.01 5.48 5.14
CA LEU A 36 -0.85 5.67 6.32
C LEU A 36 -1.68 6.95 6.24
N ILE A 37 -1.11 8.06 5.75
CA ILE A 37 -1.84 9.30 5.50
C ILE A 37 -2.93 9.09 4.44
N SER A 38 -2.61 8.39 3.34
CA SER A 38 -3.60 8.09 2.29
C SER A 38 -4.76 7.25 2.81
N GLU A 39 -4.48 6.24 3.63
CA GLU A 39 -5.48 5.37 4.24
C GLU A 39 -6.36 6.14 5.21
N SER A 40 -5.76 6.97 6.07
CA SER A 40 -6.51 7.82 7.00
C SER A 40 -7.43 8.82 6.30
N ILE A 41 -7.00 9.38 5.17
CA ILE A 41 -7.83 10.29 4.36
C ILE A 41 -8.97 9.50 3.70
N ARG A 42 -8.70 8.30 3.18
CA ARG A 42 -9.67 7.48 2.46
C ARG A 42 -10.76 6.90 3.37
N SER A 43 -10.43 6.63 4.63
CA SER A 43 -11.38 6.10 5.61
C SER A 43 -12.33 7.15 6.18
N TYR A 44 -12.05 8.44 5.97
CA TYR A 44 -12.88 9.52 6.49
C TYR A 44 -14.22 9.63 5.73
N PRO A 45 -15.38 9.58 6.42
CA PRO A 45 -16.69 9.62 5.78
C PRO A 45 -17.10 11.06 5.45
N GLY A 46 -16.56 11.60 4.35
CA GLY A 46 -17.03 12.85 3.77
C GLY A 46 -15.92 13.73 3.23
N ASN A 47 -16.28 15.00 3.03
CA ASN A 47 -15.35 15.99 2.51
C ASN A 47 -14.58 16.65 3.65
N CYS A 48 -13.36 17.08 3.36
CA CYS A 48 -12.48 17.79 4.29
C CYS A 48 -11.92 16.99 5.49
N PRO A 49 -11.26 15.84 5.28
CA PRO A 49 -10.42 15.26 6.33
C PRO A 49 -9.26 16.19 6.70
N CYS A 50 -8.48 16.65 5.72
CA CYS A 50 -7.29 17.48 5.92
C CYS A 50 -7.44 18.93 5.41
N PRO A 51 -6.62 19.88 5.90
CA PRO A 51 -6.73 21.30 5.52
C PRO A 51 -6.54 21.55 4.01
N TYR A 52 -5.71 20.74 3.38
CA TYR A 52 -5.38 20.84 1.95
C TYR A 52 -6.34 20.07 1.04
N ASN A 53 -7.32 19.34 1.58
CA ASN A 53 -8.37 18.78 0.74
C ASN A 53 -9.30 19.88 0.23
N THR A 54 -10.13 19.50 -0.74
CA THR A 54 -11.08 20.38 -1.38
C THR A 54 -12.49 20.06 -0.89
N ALA A 55 -13.28 21.11 -0.60
CA ALA A 55 -14.70 20.99 -0.31
C ALA A 55 -15.51 20.79 -1.59
N SER A 56 -16.79 20.43 -1.48
CA SER A 56 -17.66 20.18 -2.64
C SER A 56 -17.78 21.35 -3.62
N ASN A 57 -17.51 22.58 -3.16
CA ASN A 57 -17.56 23.80 -3.98
C ASN A 57 -16.19 24.20 -4.58
N GLY A 58 -15.17 23.33 -4.52
CA GLY A 58 -13.84 23.61 -5.08
C GLY A 58 -12.92 24.43 -4.18
N SER A 59 -13.39 24.96 -3.05
CA SER A 59 -12.55 25.69 -2.09
C SER A 59 -11.69 24.76 -1.24
N SER A 60 -10.54 25.24 -0.75
CA SER A 60 -9.76 24.50 0.24
C SER A 60 -10.52 24.37 1.56
N CYS A 61 -10.36 23.22 2.21
CA CYS A 61 -11.02 22.94 3.48
C CYS A 61 -10.50 23.84 4.60
N GLY A 62 -9.17 24.02 4.67
CA GLY A 62 -8.50 24.87 5.66
C GLY A 62 -8.96 24.57 7.08
N ARG A 63 -9.39 25.62 7.79
CA ARG A 63 -9.91 25.53 9.17
C ARG A 63 -11.20 24.71 9.30
N ARG A 64 -11.89 24.42 8.20
CA ARG A 64 -13.07 23.54 8.16
C ARG A 64 -12.69 22.08 7.96
N SER A 65 -11.43 21.67 8.05
CA SER A 65 -11.07 20.25 8.02
C SER A 65 -11.34 19.57 9.38
N ALA A 66 -11.54 18.25 9.38
CA ALA A 66 -11.63 17.47 10.62
C ALA A 66 -10.36 17.65 11.47
N TYR A 67 -9.19 17.58 10.81
CA TYR A 67 -7.89 17.87 11.40
C TYR A 67 -7.83 19.22 12.13
N SER A 68 -8.36 20.30 11.54
CA SER A 68 -8.29 21.64 12.13
C SER A 68 -9.41 21.98 13.12
N ARG A 69 -10.63 21.45 12.92
CA ARG A 69 -11.78 21.79 13.77
C ARG A 69 -11.70 21.15 15.15
N GLY A 70 -11.07 19.97 15.26
CA GLY A 70 -11.07 19.18 16.49
C GLY A 70 -12.45 18.63 16.84
N GLY A 71 -12.54 17.83 17.92
CA GLY A 71 -13.81 17.37 18.49
C GLY A 71 -14.49 16.21 17.76
N GLY A 72 -13.73 15.33 17.10
CA GLY A 72 -14.26 14.17 16.38
C GLY A 72 -13.16 13.35 15.70
N TYR A 73 -13.40 12.93 14.46
CA TYR A 73 -12.38 12.29 13.60
C TYR A 73 -11.07 13.08 13.62
N SER A 74 -9.96 12.37 13.82
CA SER A 74 -8.61 12.94 13.85
C SER A 74 -7.75 12.27 12.77
N PRO A 75 -7.93 12.63 11.49
CA PRO A 75 -7.18 12.02 10.40
C PRO A 75 -5.71 12.43 10.44
N LEU A 76 -4.85 11.54 9.93
CA LEU A 76 -3.44 11.83 9.64
C LEU A 76 -3.37 12.68 8.37
N CYS A 77 -2.70 13.83 8.44
CA CYS A 77 -2.62 14.77 7.32
C CYS A 77 -1.18 15.11 6.94
N TYR A 78 -0.23 14.95 7.85
CA TYR A 78 1.15 15.32 7.65
C TYR A 78 2.09 14.20 8.11
N PRO A 79 3.32 14.13 7.55
CA PRO A 79 4.30 13.13 7.95
C PRO A 79 4.58 13.10 9.46
N LYS A 80 4.51 14.26 10.13
CA LYS A 80 4.70 14.41 11.58
C LYS A 80 3.59 13.77 12.42
N ASP A 81 2.42 13.53 11.83
CA ASP A 81 1.28 12.92 12.52
C ASP A 81 1.47 11.40 12.63
N VAL A 82 2.38 10.83 11.83
CA VAL A 82 2.71 9.41 11.82
C VAL A 82 3.86 9.15 12.78
N THR A 83 3.67 8.30 13.78
CA THR A 83 4.73 7.96 14.73
C THR A 83 5.59 6.79 14.23
N THR A 84 6.72 6.55 14.88
CA THR A 84 7.59 5.40 14.57
C THR A 84 6.90 4.07 14.89
N GLU A 85 6.06 4.06 15.92
CA GLU A 85 5.24 2.90 16.31
C GLU A 85 4.29 2.52 15.18
N MET A 86 3.59 3.50 14.58
CA MET A 86 2.70 3.26 13.44
C MET A 86 3.43 2.67 12.23
N ILE A 87 4.66 3.11 11.96
CA ILE A 87 5.49 2.56 10.88
C ILE A 87 5.89 1.11 11.21
N THR A 88 6.17 0.83 12.48
CA THR A 88 6.51 -0.51 12.96
C THR A 88 5.31 -1.44 12.84
N ASP A 89 4.13 -0.99 13.24
CA ASP A 89 2.86 -1.71 13.11
C ASP A 89 2.52 -2.00 11.65
N TYR A 90 2.72 -1.01 10.78
CA TYR A 90 2.58 -1.20 9.33
C TYR A 90 3.45 -2.35 8.82
N ARG A 91 4.72 -2.37 9.19
CA ARG A 91 5.69 -3.42 8.79
C ARG A 91 5.37 -4.79 9.39
N ARG A 92 4.72 -4.83 10.55
CA ARG A 92 4.21 -6.06 11.18
C ARG A 92 2.87 -6.54 10.59
N GLY A 93 2.25 -5.76 9.71
CA GLY A 93 0.93 -6.04 9.17
C GLY A 93 -0.22 -5.80 10.16
N ALA A 94 0.00 -4.97 11.18
CA ALA A 94 -0.94 -4.68 12.27
C ALA A 94 -1.46 -3.22 12.23
N HIS A 95 -1.74 -2.69 11.03
CA HIS A 95 -2.19 -1.32 10.79
C HIS A 95 -3.63 -1.27 10.26
#